data_AF-A0AAD7FLE1-F1
#
_entry.id   AF-A0AAD7FLE1-F1
#
_cell.length_a   1.000
_cell.length_b   1.000
_cell.length_c   1.000
_cell.angle_alpha   90.00
_cell.angle_beta   90.00
_cell.angle_gamma   90.00
#
_symmetry.space_group_name_H-M   'P 1'
#
loop_
_entity.id
_entity.type
_entity.pdbx_description
1 polymer ?
#
loop_
_entity_poly.entity_id
_entity_poly.type
_entity_poly.pdbx_seq_one_letter_code
_entity_poly.pdbx_strand_id
1 'polypeptide(L)'
;MDNFFDHAKAAEALNSWTESMTAVASTKDYMHQAALLDLSAFRVKRVDSSITKVLARSESSRPEAIVIVVGVLKSLNLPPVKKNRAYLEIVGYNSKHFAAAMENIKDLAYSLASKFPSDIVEHWVPVPDTAEFGPTIGGSCRYFALGVDIAPETKILFGKYVDPSGTLSHHLGNTVAYCIDNDVAYLCIKKDQYVKKDPAGFRVGDIVEMGFALVAFCQASRNKDDKQICKLVLRTLTFLDDSFAKAAFKARRTNEANAMSVGSRPTQFPSLVKKRFDFHELSSDNEDYPETRRRMAAMRISDKCIEMETSSNQCT
;
A
#
# COMPACT_ATOMS: atom_id res chain seq x y z
N MET A 1 -13.26 -13.06 0.77
CA MET A 1 -14.32 -13.07 1.81
C MET A 1 -15.23 -14.27 1.55
N ASP A 2 -16.03 -14.70 2.51
CA ASP A 2 -16.91 -15.87 2.38
C ASP A 2 -18.40 -15.51 2.56
N ASN A 3 -19.29 -16.48 2.35
CA ASN A 3 -20.75 -16.28 2.30
C ASN A 3 -21.38 -15.84 3.63
N PHE A 4 -20.59 -15.67 4.69
CA PHE A 4 -21.05 -15.23 6.01
C PHE A 4 -21.12 -13.70 6.13
N PHE A 5 -20.63 -12.98 5.13
CA PHE A 5 -20.66 -11.54 5.05
C PHE A 5 -21.95 -11.05 4.39
N ASP A 6 -22.71 -10.18 5.07
CA ASP A 6 -23.93 -9.55 4.55
C ASP A 6 -23.59 -8.32 3.69
N HIS A 7 -23.43 -8.55 2.38
CA HIS A 7 -22.95 -7.52 1.44
C HIS A 7 -23.86 -6.27 1.37
N ALA A 8 -25.17 -6.44 1.58
CA ALA A 8 -26.12 -5.33 1.57
C ALA A 8 -25.92 -4.43 2.80
N LYS A 9 -25.83 -5.03 3.99
CA LYS A 9 -25.54 -4.27 5.22
C LYS A 9 -24.18 -3.59 5.18
N ALA A 10 -23.18 -4.24 4.59
CA ALA A 10 -21.86 -3.62 4.42
C ALA A 10 -21.94 -2.37 3.53
N ALA A 11 -22.68 -2.43 2.41
CA ALA A 11 -22.85 -1.27 1.53
C ALA A 11 -23.57 -0.10 2.23
N GLU A 12 -24.58 -0.37 3.05
CA GLU A 12 -25.27 0.63 3.87
C GLU A 12 -24.33 1.28 4.90
N ALA A 13 -23.59 0.46 5.65
CA ALA A 13 -22.63 0.93 6.63
C ALA A 13 -21.51 1.76 5.98
N LEU A 14 -21.03 1.36 4.79
CA LEU A 14 -20.05 2.11 4.03
C LEU A 14 -20.56 3.49 3.64
N ASN A 15 -21.82 3.60 3.18
CA ASN A 15 -22.39 4.89 2.83
C ASN A 15 -22.50 5.81 4.06
N SER A 16 -23.00 5.27 5.18
CA SER A 16 -23.11 6.02 6.45
C SER A 16 -21.75 6.49 6.98
N TRP A 17 -20.74 5.63 6.97
CA TRP A 17 -19.38 6.00 7.37
C TRP A 17 -18.78 7.03 6.42
N THR A 18 -19.00 6.90 5.12
CA THR A 18 -18.48 7.87 4.15
C THR A 18 -19.09 9.25 4.35
N GLU A 19 -20.40 9.34 4.60
CA GLU A 19 -21.09 10.59 4.91
C GLU A 19 -20.57 11.20 6.22
N SER A 20 -20.37 10.37 7.25
CA SER A 20 -19.80 10.78 8.55
C SER A 20 -18.37 11.32 8.40
N MET A 21 -17.51 10.60 7.68
CA MET A 21 -16.11 11.02 7.43
C MET A 21 -16.01 12.26 6.53
N THR A 22 -17.02 12.48 5.68
CA THR A 22 -17.13 13.71 4.88
C THR A 22 -17.50 14.92 5.76
N ALA A 23 -18.38 14.73 6.75
CA ALA A 23 -18.75 15.79 7.70
C ALA A 23 -17.56 16.19 8.60
N VAL A 24 -16.76 15.21 9.04
CA VAL A 24 -15.57 15.42 9.89
C VAL A 24 -14.48 16.25 9.18
N ALA A 25 -14.47 16.29 7.84
CA ALA A 25 -13.44 16.95 7.04
C ALA A 25 -13.47 18.50 7.03
N SER A 26 -14.46 19.13 7.68
CA SER A 26 -14.64 20.59 7.65
C SER A 26 -13.93 21.35 8.79
N THR A 27 -13.46 20.66 9.83
CA THR A 27 -12.70 21.28 10.93
C THR A 27 -11.20 21.05 10.73
N LYS A 28 -10.50 22.13 10.39
CA LYS A 28 -9.14 22.19 9.82
C LYS A 28 -7.98 21.62 10.67
N ASP A 29 -8.22 21.12 11.89
CA ASP A 29 -7.13 20.77 12.82
C ASP A 29 -6.93 19.26 13.07
N TYR A 30 -7.80 18.39 12.57
CA TYR A 30 -7.81 16.96 12.96
C TYR A 30 -6.68 16.09 12.39
N MET A 31 -5.86 16.62 11.48
CA MET A 31 -4.76 15.87 10.86
C MET A 31 -3.40 16.15 11.51
N HIS A 32 -3.29 17.13 12.41
CA HIS A 32 -2.02 17.51 13.06
C HIS A 32 -1.44 16.47 14.04
N GLN A 33 -2.08 15.33 14.32
CA GLN A 33 -1.61 14.38 15.35
C GLN A 33 -1.51 12.91 14.93
N ALA A 34 -1.34 12.63 13.62
CA ALA A 34 -0.85 11.32 13.16
C ALA A 34 0.69 11.29 13.21
N ALA A 35 1.23 11.12 14.42
CA ALA A 35 2.67 11.25 14.68
C ALA A 35 3.56 10.43 13.73
N LEU A 36 4.34 11.16 12.92
CA LEU A 36 5.42 10.81 11.96
C LEU A 36 5.14 11.12 10.48
N LEU A 37 3.88 11.41 10.10
CA LEU A 37 3.59 12.27 8.94
C LEU A 37 2.96 13.55 9.48
N ASP A 38 3.63 14.69 9.30
CA ASP A 38 3.06 15.99 9.69
C ASP A 38 1.92 16.35 8.72
N LEU A 39 0.75 15.71 8.85
CA LEU A 39 -0.39 15.87 7.92
C LEU A 39 -1.02 17.28 8.00
N SER A 40 -0.78 17.96 9.12
CA SER A 40 -0.59 19.41 9.31
C SER A 40 -0.13 20.23 8.09
N ALA A 41 0.91 19.74 7.41
CA ALA A 41 1.57 20.38 6.29
C ALA A 41 0.75 20.29 4.98
N PHE A 42 -0.44 19.69 5.01
CA PHE A 42 -1.16 19.32 3.80
C PHE A 42 -2.43 20.17 3.61
N ARG A 43 -2.53 20.85 2.45
CA ARG A 43 -3.75 21.60 2.09
C ARG A 43 -4.79 20.66 1.48
N VAL A 44 -5.87 20.39 2.23
CA VAL A 44 -7.03 19.66 1.72
C VAL A 44 -7.76 20.51 0.67
N LYS A 45 -7.77 20.07 -0.58
CA LYS A 45 -8.71 20.55 -1.59
C LYS A 45 -9.78 19.49 -1.84
N ARG A 46 -11.05 19.88 -1.76
CA ARG A 46 -12.19 19.08 -2.20
C ARG A 46 -12.30 19.22 -3.71
N VAL A 47 -12.18 18.11 -4.43
CA VAL A 47 -12.47 18.06 -5.87
C VAL A 47 -13.85 17.43 -6.01
N ASP A 48 -14.83 18.30 -6.26
CA ASP A 48 -16.27 18.02 -6.36
C ASP A 48 -16.93 17.29 -5.16
N SER A 49 -18.24 17.07 -5.25
CA SER A 49 -19.09 16.53 -4.19
C SER A 49 -18.66 15.14 -3.69
N SER A 50 -17.67 14.51 -4.31
CA SER A 50 -17.23 13.13 -4.13
C SER A 50 -15.78 13.03 -3.59
N ILE A 51 -15.63 13.15 -2.26
CA ILE A 51 -14.69 12.43 -1.33
C ILE A 51 -13.19 12.34 -1.69
N THR A 52 -12.70 12.92 -2.78
CA THR A 52 -11.26 12.95 -3.06
C THR A 52 -10.65 14.10 -2.27
N LYS A 53 -10.13 13.81 -1.07
CA LYS A 53 -9.18 14.72 -0.44
C LYS A 53 -7.88 14.61 -1.22
N VAL A 54 -7.21 15.73 -1.47
CA VAL A 54 -5.83 15.77 -1.96
C VAL A 54 -5.04 16.41 -0.84
N LEU A 55 -4.18 15.62 -0.20
CA LEU A 55 -3.22 16.13 0.77
C LEU A 55 -1.92 16.43 0.01
N ALA A 56 -1.42 17.67 0.02
CA ALA A 56 -0.10 18.07 -0.51
C ALA A 56 0.94 18.39 0.58
N ARG A 57 2.00 17.59 0.73
CA ARG A 57 3.05 17.76 1.76
C ARG A 57 3.80 19.09 1.61
N SER A 58 3.67 20.04 2.54
CA SER A 58 4.30 21.38 2.42
C SER A 58 5.80 21.42 2.71
N GLU A 59 6.41 20.34 3.21
CA GLU A 59 7.86 20.31 3.54
C GLU A 59 8.69 19.35 2.67
N SER A 60 8.09 18.67 1.68
CA SER A 60 8.88 17.98 0.66
C SER A 60 9.00 18.86 -0.58
N SER A 61 10.14 18.78 -1.27
CA SER A 61 10.33 19.38 -2.60
C SER A 61 9.36 18.84 -3.68
N ARG A 62 8.49 17.88 -3.32
CA ARG A 62 7.51 17.22 -4.17
C ARG A 62 6.17 17.12 -3.44
N PRO A 63 5.16 17.92 -3.79
CA PRO A 63 3.82 17.75 -3.26
C PRO A 63 3.24 16.42 -3.77
N GLU A 64 2.79 15.58 -2.85
CA GLU A 64 2.03 14.35 -3.16
C GLU A 64 0.53 14.67 -3.20
N ALA A 65 -0.31 13.81 -3.79
CA ALA A 65 -1.75 13.89 -3.67
C ALA A 65 -2.26 12.59 -3.04
N ILE A 66 -2.78 12.65 -1.82
CA ILE A 66 -3.32 11.48 -1.12
C ILE A 66 -4.83 11.43 -1.25
N VAL A 67 -5.34 10.46 -2.01
CA VAL A 67 -6.77 10.13 -2.16
C VAL A 67 -7.21 9.26 -0.99
N ILE A 68 -8.41 9.53 -0.46
CA ILE A 68 -8.97 8.81 0.68
C ILE A 68 -10.24 8.09 0.27
N VAL A 69 -10.35 6.80 0.61
CA VAL A 69 -11.49 5.96 0.27
C VAL A 69 -11.89 5.10 1.47
N VAL A 70 -13.19 5.06 1.76
CA VAL A 70 -13.76 4.16 2.77
C VAL A 70 -14.19 2.86 2.10
N GLY A 71 -13.80 1.72 2.66
CA GLY A 71 -14.12 0.40 2.11
C GLY A 71 -14.01 -0.71 3.16
N VAL A 72 -14.43 -1.91 2.79
CA VAL A 72 -14.33 -3.11 3.63
C VAL A 72 -13.04 -3.87 3.27
N LEU A 73 -12.22 -4.19 4.27
CA LEU A 73 -10.98 -4.96 4.07
C LEU A 73 -11.27 -6.35 3.51
N LYS A 74 -10.83 -6.62 2.29
CA LYS A 74 -10.98 -7.91 1.62
C LYS A 74 -9.79 -8.82 1.83
N SER A 75 -8.59 -8.27 1.67
CA SER A 75 -7.33 -8.98 1.86
C SER A 75 -6.31 -8.04 2.49
N LEU A 76 -5.38 -8.58 3.27
CA LEU A 76 -4.33 -7.80 3.89
C LEU A 76 -3.06 -8.62 4.14
N ASN A 77 -1.94 -7.92 4.07
CA ASN A 77 -0.62 -8.34 4.52
C ASN A 77 0.00 -7.14 5.24
N LEU A 78 -0.26 -7.05 6.54
CA LEU A 78 0.18 -5.96 7.42
C LEU A 78 1.17 -6.49 8.47
N PRO A 79 1.91 -5.60 9.14
CA PRO A 79 2.86 -6.02 10.16
C PRO A 79 2.26 -6.84 11.30
N PRO A 80 3.05 -7.75 11.91
CA PRO A 80 4.41 -8.14 11.50
C PRO A 80 4.38 -8.97 10.20
N VAL A 81 5.02 -8.44 9.15
CA VAL A 81 4.92 -8.98 7.79
C VAL A 81 5.94 -10.10 7.56
N LYS A 82 5.55 -11.10 6.77
CA LYS A 82 6.50 -12.09 6.21
C LYS A 82 7.14 -11.63 4.90
N LYS A 83 6.62 -10.56 4.29
CA LYS A 83 7.01 -10.03 2.98
C LYS A 83 7.52 -8.60 3.12
N ASN A 84 8.33 -8.13 2.17
CA ASN A 84 8.94 -6.79 2.20
C ASN A 84 7.98 -5.62 1.84
N ARG A 85 6.67 -5.80 2.00
CA ARG A 85 5.68 -4.75 1.71
C ARG A 85 4.40 -4.91 2.53
N ALA A 86 3.83 -3.78 2.93
CA ALA A 86 2.43 -3.68 3.31
C ALA A 86 1.59 -3.80 2.03
N TYR A 87 0.53 -4.61 2.08
CA TYR A 87 -0.43 -4.72 1.00
C TYR A 87 -1.82 -4.92 1.57
N LEU A 88 -2.84 -4.31 0.97
CA LEU A 88 -4.22 -4.61 1.29
C LEU A 88 -5.15 -4.26 0.12
N GLU A 89 -6.33 -4.85 0.14
CA GLU A 89 -7.42 -4.56 -0.80
C GLU A 89 -8.68 -4.20 -0.02
N ILE A 90 -9.38 -3.18 -0.49
CA ILE A 90 -10.71 -2.83 -0.04
C ILE A 90 -11.74 -3.04 -1.15
N VAL A 91 -12.95 -3.37 -0.73
CA VAL A 91 -14.12 -3.50 -1.59
C VAL A 91 -15.23 -2.57 -1.13
N GLY A 92 -15.98 -2.02 -2.08
CA GLY A 92 -17.11 -1.12 -1.82
C GLY A 92 -18.48 -1.76 -1.88
N TYR A 93 -18.57 -2.99 -2.39
CA TYR A 93 -19.83 -3.60 -2.80
C TYR A 93 -20.61 -2.63 -3.71
N ASN A 94 -21.92 -2.49 -3.52
CA ASN A 94 -22.76 -1.56 -4.27
C ASN A 94 -22.77 -0.14 -3.68
N SER A 95 -21.75 0.26 -2.93
CA SER A 95 -21.65 1.64 -2.41
C SER A 95 -21.43 2.64 -3.56
N LYS A 96 -22.38 3.58 -3.70
CA LYS A 96 -22.29 4.71 -4.65
C LYS A 96 -21.02 5.54 -4.44
N HIS A 97 -20.59 5.71 -3.19
CA HIS A 97 -19.42 6.52 -2.85
C HIS A 97 -18.12 5.82 -3.23
N PHE A 98 -18.04 4.52 -3.00
CA PHE A 98 -16.88 3.73 -3.42
C PHE A 98 -16.78 3.68 -4.94
N ALA A 99 -17.91 3.49 -5.64
CA ALA A 99 -17.95 3.53 -7.10
C ALA A 99 -17.48 4.89 -7.65
N ALA A 100 -17.95 6.00 -7.07
CA ALA A 100 -17.48 7.33 -7.45
C ALA A 100 -15.98 7.52 -7.17
N ALA A 101 -15.48 7.04 -6.02
CA ALA A 101 -14.06 7.09 -5.72
C ALA A 101 -13.22 6.28 -6.71
N MET A 102 -13.70 5.10 -7.12
CA MET A 102 -13.07 4.27 -8.14
C MET A 102 -12.91 5.00 -9.47
N GLU A 103 -13.98 5.64 -9.97
CA GLU A 103 -13.92 6.42 -11.21
C GLU A 103 -12.98 7.62 -11.08
N ASN A 104 -13.02 8.34 -9.95
CA ASN A 104 -12.09 9.44 -9.70
C ASN A 104 -10.62 8.99 -9.74
N ILE A 105 -10.28 7.81 -9.21
CA ILE A 105 -8.92 7.27 -9.27
C ILE A 105 -8.52 6.95 -10.72
N LYS A 106 -9.44 6.39 -11.52
CA LYS A 106 -9.20 6.14 -12.94
C LYS A 106 -8.94 7.44 -13.69
N ASP A 107 -9.72 8.48 -13.44
CA ASP A 107 -9.55 9.80 -14.07
C ASP A 107 -8.22 10.44 -13.67
N LEU A 108 -7.82 10.31 -12.40
CA LEU A 108 -6.50 10.75 -11.92
C LEU A 108 -5.37 9.96 -12.58
N ALA A 109 -5.52 8.63 -12.70
CA ALA A 109 -4.54 7.77 -13.35
C ALA A 109 -4.39 8.07 -14.84
N TYR A 110 -5.50 8.33 -15.53
CA TYR A 110 -5.50 8.77 -16.92
C TYR A 110 -4.83 10.15 -17.05
N SER A 111 -5.20 11.10 -16.20
CA SER A 111 -4.62 12.45 -16.19
C SER A 111 -3.12 12.42 -15.94
N LEU A 112 -2.65 11.59 -15.00
CA LEU A 112 -1.23 11.41 -14.71
C LEU A 112 -0.50 10.80 -15.90
N ALA A 113 -1.03 9.70 -16.46
CA ALA A 113 -0.43 9.02 -17.59
C ALA A 113 -0.37 9.91 -18.85
N SER A 114 -1.36 10.79 -19.06
CA SER A 114 -1.38 11.73 -20.18
C SER A 114 -0.22 12.75 -20.18
N LYS A 115 0.49 12.88 -19.05
CA LYS A 115 1.70 13.72 -18.94
C LYS A 115 2.96 13.05 -19.48
N PHE A 116 2.86 11.79 -19.86
CA PHE A 116 3.95 11.01 -20.44
C PHE A 116 3.58 10.58 -21.87
N PRO A 117 4.57 10.19 -22.70
CA PRO A 117 4.30 9.58 -24.00
C PRO A 117 3.42 8.32 -23.89
N SER A 118 2.46 8.19 -24.82
CA SER A 118 1.32 7.24 -24.76
C SER A 118 1.67 5.75 -24.78
N ASP A 119 2.96 5.39 -24.88
CA ASP A 119 3.49 4.04 -24.94
C ASP A 119 4.38 3.67 -23.74
N ILE A 120 4.70 4.65 -22.89
CA ILE A 120 5.65 4.47 -21.80
C ILE A 120 4.94 4.13 -20.48
N VAL A 121 3.74 4.66 -20.23
CA VAL A 121 3.06 4.49 -18.93
C VAL A 121 1.95 3.45 -18.98
N GLU A 122 2.06 2.43 -18.15
CA GLU A 122 0.96 1.54 -17.80
C GLU A 122 0.01 2.24 -16.82
N HIS A 123 -1.25 2.39 -17.24
CA HIS A 123 -2.30 2.98 -16.41
C HIS A 123 -2.57 2.10 -15.19
N TRP A 124 -2.93 2.76 -14.08
CA TRP A 124 -3.47 2.02 -12.95
C TRP A 124 -4.83 1.41 -13.35
N VAL A 125 -5.00 0.13 -13.03
CA VAL A 125 -6.26 -0.59 -13.21
C VAL A 125 -6.74 -1.13 -11.85
N PRO A 126 -8.05 -1.13 -11.59
CA PRO A 126 -8.61 -1.79 -10.42
C PRO A 126 -8.22 -3.27 -10.40
N VAL A 127 -8.06 -3.85 -9.21
CA VAL A 127 -7.80 -5.29 -9.11
C VAL A 127 -9.08 -6.02 -9.50
N PRO A 128 -9.06 -6.82 -10.58
CA PRO A 128 -10.23 -7.56 -11.02
C PRO A 128 -10.58 -8.58 -9.94
N ASP A 129 -11.88 -8.71 -9.64
CA ASP A 129 -12.36 -9.66 -8.66
C ASP A 129 -13.33 -10.67 -9.27
N THR A 130 -13.59 -11.72 -8.51
CA THR A 130 -14.70 -12.63 -8.76
C THR A 130 -16.02 -11.85 -8.84
N ALA A 131 -16.95 -12.37 -9.66
CA ALA A 131 -18.24 -11.73 -9.94
C ALA A 131 -19.06 -11.34 -8.69
N GLU A 132 -18.75 -11.90 -7.52
CA GLU A 132 -19.48 -11.70 -6.27
C GLU A 132 -19.22 -10.35 -5.59
N PHE A 133 -18.02 -9.79 -5.70
CA PHE A 133 -17.59 -8.65 -4.88
C PHE A 133 -17.40 -7.35 -5.68
N GLY A 134 -17.30 -7.45 -7.00
CA GLY A 134 -17.01 -6.31 -7.87
C GLY A 134 -15.54 -5.85 -7.79
N PRO A 135 -15.16 -4.80 -8.54
CA PRO A 135 -13.78 -4.34 -8.59
C PRO A 135 -13.29 -3.84 -7.23
N THR A 136 -12.02 -4.10 -6.92
CA THR A 136 -11.39 -3.74 -5.64
C THR A 136 -10.29 -2.71 -5.83
N ILE A 137 -10.04 -1.92 -4.77
CA ILE A 137 -8.93 -0.96 -4.72
C ILE A 137 -7.81 -1.58 -3.89
N GLY A 138 -6.71 -1.92 -4.56
CA GLY A 138 -5.50 -2.42 -3.92
C GLY A 138 -4.49 -1.30 -3.67
N GLY A 139 -3.92 -1.28 -2.47
CA GLY A 139 -2.85 -0.35 -2.07
C GLY A 139 -1.65 -1.09 -1.52
N SER A 140 -0.44 -0.59 -1.79
CA SER A 140 0.78 -1.21 -1.27
C SER A 140 1.82 -0.19 -0.85
N CYS A 141 2.65 -0.52 0.13
CA CYS A 141 3.83 0.29 0.48
C CYS A 141 5.02 -0.63 0.73
N ARG A 142 6.16 -0.35 0.11
CA ARG A 142 7.41 -1.08 0.37
C ARG A 142 8.00 -0.57 1.69
N TYR A 143 8.50 -1.48 2.52
CA TYR A 143 9.23 -1.10 3.75
C TYR A 143 10.66 -0.63 3.49
N PHE A 144 11.16 -0.82 2.28
CA PHE A 144 12.53 -0.47 1.95
C PHE A 144 12.55 0.36 0.67
N ALA A 145 13.17 1.52 0.74
CA ALA A 145 13.71 2.22 -0.41
C ALA A 145 15.07 1.61 -0.76
N LEU A 146 15.31 1.41 -2.05
CA LEU A 146 16.59 0.97 -2.58
C LEU A 146 17.39 2.19 -3.03
N GLY A 147 18.64 2.29 -2.63
CA GLY A 147 19.51 3.38 -3.10
C GLY A 147 20.74 3.55 -2.23
N VAL A 148 21.87 3.81 -2.87
CA VAL A 148 23.13 4.16 -2.20
C VAL A 148 23.14 5.63 -1.73
N ASP A 149 22.32 6.48 -2.36
CA ASP A 149 22.27 7.94 -2.11
C ASP A 149 21.01 8.37 -1.34
N ILE A 150 20.47 7.51 -0.49
CA ILE A 150 19.33 7.90 0.37
C ILE A 150 19.84 8.87 1.43
N ALA A 151 19.35 10.11 1.35
CA ALA A 151 19.72 11.19 2.24
C ALA A 151 19.47 10.80 3.72
N PRO A 152 20.46 10.90 4.62
CA PRO A 152 20.35 10.45 6.01
C PRO A 152 19.13 10.99 6.77
N GLU A 153 18.74 12.23 6.50
CA GLU A 153 17.62 12.94 7.12
C GLU A 153 16.25 12.36 6.75
N THR A 154 16.16 11.59 5.65
CA THR A 154 14.92 10.93 5.24
C THR A 154 14.72 9.59 5.90
N LYS A 155 15.78 9.03 6.51
CA LYS A 155 15.79 7.72 7.15
C LYS A 155 15.13 7.83 8.52
N ILE A 156 14.23 6.90 8.80
CA ILE A 156 13.53 6.80 10.08
C ILE A 156 13.62 5.37 10.61
N LEU A 157 13.39 5.21 11.91
CA LEU A 157 13.34 3.90 12.55
C LEU A 157 11.97 3.26 12.36
N PHE A 158 11.92 1.93 12.24
CA PHE A 158 10.67 1.21 12.27
C PHE A 158 9.96 1.43 13.60
N GLY A 159 8.66 1.71 13.55
CA GLY A 159 7.83 1.78 14.75
C GLY A 159 7.70 0.40 15.41
N LYS A 160 7.52 0.38 16.73
CA LYS A 160 7.33 -0.85 17.52
C LYS A 160 6.20 -1.76 17.03
N TYR A 161 5.21 -1.18 16.36
CA TYR A 161 4.06 -1.89 15.80
C TYR A 161 4.32 -2.46 14.41
N VAL A 162 5.34 -1.96 13.71
CA VAL A 162 5.77 -2.43 12.39
C VAL A 162 6.84 -3.51 12.52
N ASP A 163 7.78 -3.32 13.44
CA ASP A 163 8.91 -4.25 13.64
C ASP A 163 9.14 -4.57 15.13
N PRO A 164 8.21 -5.30 15.79
CA PRO A 164 8.30 -5.58 17.22
C PRO A 164 9.52 -6.44 17.60
N SER A 165 10.03 -7.25 16.68
CA SER A 165 11.18 -8.15 16.90
C SER A 165 12.50 -7.61 16.36
N GLY A 166 12.52 -6.43 15.74
CA GLY A 166 13.73 -5.89 15.10
C GLY A 166 14.12 -6.62 13.81
N THR A 167 13.27 -7.49 13.27
CA THR A 167 13.57 -8.31 12.09
C THR A 167 13.75 -7.44 10.87
N LEU A 168 12.86 -6.47 10.62
CA LEU A 168 13.00 -5.56 9.47
C LEU A 168 14.22 -4.64 9.65
N SER A 169 14.45 -4.19 10.88
CA SER A 169 15.59 -3.36 11.26
C SER A 169 16.93 -4.07 11.02
N HIS A 170 16.99 -5.38 11.27
CA HIS A 170 18.19 -6.19 11.01
C HIS A 170 18.53 -6.32 9.51
N HIS A 171 17.54 -6.13 8.63
CA HIS A 171 17.77 -6.13 7.18
C HIS A 171 18.16 -4.75 6.64
N LEU A 172 18.14 -3.70 7.47
CA LEU A 172 18.67 -2.40 7.09
C LEU A 172 20.17 -2.52 6.86
N GLY A 173 20.67 -1.88 5.80
CA GLY A 173 22.07 -1.93 5.43
C GLY A 173 22.45 -0.72 4.59
N ASN A 174 23.63 -0.75 3.98
CA ASN A 174 24.13 0.39 3.21
C ASN A 174 23.32 0.66 1.93
N THR A 175 22.57 -0.32 1.44
CA THR A 175 21.86 -0.26 0.15
C THR A 175 20.35 -0.11 0.27
N VAL A 176 19.79 -0.28 1.48
CA VAL A 176 18.36 -0.25 1.73
C VAL A 176 18.06 0.57 2.97
N ALA A 177 17.04 1.42 2.91
CA ALA A 177 16.63 2.24 4.05
C ALA A 177 15.11 2.27 4.21
N TYR A 178 14.65 2.44 5.45
CA TYR A 178 13.27 2.81 5.75
C TYR A 178 13.19 4.33 5.83
N CYS A 179 12.34 4.91 4.99
CA CYS A 179 12.22 6.36 4.88
C CYS A 179 10.81 6.83 5.24
N ILE A 180 10.64 8.14 5.43
CA ILE A 180 9.31 8.75 5.64
C ILE A 180 8.34 8.36 4.51
N ASP A 181 8.85 8.24 3.28
CA ASP A 181 8.06 7.82 2.11
C ASP A 181 7.71 6.32 2.10
N ASN A 182 8.19 5.55 3.07
CA ASN A 182 7.84 4.14 3.26
C ASN A 182 6.94 3.94 4.49
N ASP A 183 6.70 4.99 5.28
CA ASP A 183 5.89 4.90 6.49
C ASP A 183 4.40 4.84 6.17
N VAL A 184 3.71 3.89 6.81
CA VAL A 184 2.25 3.75 6.73
C VAL A 184 1.68 4.07 8.10
N ALA A 185 0.82 5.08 8.17
CA ALA A 185 0.14 5.44 9.41
C ALA A 185 -1.04 4.49 9.66
N TYR A 186 -0.89 3.61 10.65
CA TYR A 186 -1.96 2.74 11.14
C TYR A 186 -2.73 3.44 12.28
N LEU A 187 -4.02 3.69 12.07
CA LEU A 187 -4.82 4.55 12.92
C LEU A 187 -6.16 3.89 13.33
N CYS A 188 -6.79 4.43 14.35
CA CYS A 188 -8.21 4.25 14.62
C CYS A 188 -8.82 5.54 15.19
N ILE A 189 -10.14 5.65 15.15
CA ILE A 189 -10.85 6.80 15.70
C ILE A 189 -11.30 6.48 17.14
N LYS A 190 -10.94 7.35 18.09
CA LYS A 190 -11.41 7.31 19.48
C LYS A 190 -11.84 8.71 19.90
N LYS A 191 -13.09 8.88 20.32
CA LYS A 191 -13.64 10.20 20.71
C LYS A 191 -13.34 11.27 19.64
N ASP A 192 -13.61 10.92 18.38
CA ASP A 192 -13.36 11.76 17.20
C ASP A 192 -11.89 12.13 16.93
N GLN A 193 -10.95 11.49 17.62
CA GLN A 193 -9.51 11.68 17.41
C GLN A 193 -8.86 10.45 16.79
N TYR A 194 -7.99 10.69 15.81
CA TYR A 194 -7.13 9.65 15.26
C TYR A 194 -6.03 9.30 16.25
N VAL A 195 -5.92 8.02 16.59
CA VAL A 195 -4.86 7.49 17.45
C VAL A 195 -4.15 6.33 16.76
N LYS A 196 -2.87 6.13 17.08
CA LYS A 196 -2.10 5.00 16.55
C LYS A 196 -2.76 3.66 16.93
N LYS A 197 -2.87 2.77 15.94
CA LYS A 197 -3.39 1.41 16.08
C LYS A 197 -2.32 0.40 15.68
N ASP A 198 -2.28 -0.72 16.38
CA ASP A 198 -1.46 -1.87 16.01
C ASP A 198 -1.99 -2.47 14.68
N PRO A 199 -1.16 -2.57 13.62
CA PRO A 199 -1.53 -3.16 12.34
C PRO A 199 -1.98 -4.63 12.46
N ALA A 200 -1.49 -5.39 13.45
CA ALA A 200 -1.92 -6.76 13.70
C ALA A 200 -3.39 -6.84 14.16
N GLY A 201 -3.96 -5.71 14.58
CA GLY A 201 -5.35 -5.60 15.02
C GLY A 201 -6.37 -5.37 13.90
N PHE A 202 -5.96 -5.33 12.62
CA PHE A 202 -6.87 -5.26 11.47
C PHE A 202 -7.23 -6.66 10.97
N ARG A 203 -8.46 -6.82 10.49
CA ARG A 203 -8.99 -8.10 10.02
C ARG A 203 -9.77 -7.93 8.71
N VAL A 204 -9.85 -9.02 7.95
CA VAL A 204 -10.77 -9.10 6.81
C VAL A 204 -12.20 -8.89 7.31
N GLY A 205 -12.93 -8.01 6.64
CA GLY A 205 -14.28 -7.60 7.01
C GLY A 205 -14.37 -6.32 7.84
N ASP A 206 -13.24 -5.77 8.33
CA ASP A 206 -13.25 -4.47 9.00
C ASP A 206 -13.57 -3.36 7.98
N ILE A 207 -14.37 -2.38 8.40
CA ILE A 207 -14.59 -1.14 7.67
C ILE A 207 -13.44 -0.19 8.00
N VAL A 208 -12.77 0.28 6.95
CA VAL A 208 -11.58 1.13 7.06
C VAL A 208 -11.66 2.34 6.14
N GLU A 209 -10.97 3.39 6.52
CA GLU A 209 -10.59 4.50 5.65
C GLU A 209 -9.14 4.29 5.21
N MET A 210 -8.90 4.21 3.90
CA MET A 210 -7.59 4.03 3.30
C MET A 210 -7.16 5.30 2.57
N GLY A 211 -5.97 5.80 2.90
CA GLY A 211 -5.34 6.90 2.18
C GLY A 211 -4.19 6.38 1.32
N PHE A 212 -4.19 6.73 0.05
CA PHE A 212 -3.14 6.32 -0.89
C PHE A 212 -2.77 7.45 -1.84
N ALA A 213 -1.52 7.41 -2.29
CA ALA A 213 -1.01 8.30 -3.31
C ALA A 213 -0.90 7.57 -4.64
N LEU A 214 -1.26 8.24 -5.73
CA LEU A 214 -1.03 7.74 -7.08
C LEU A 214 0.39 8.12 -7.52
N VAL A 215 1.24 7.13 -7.77
CA VAL A 215 2.65 7.34 -8.11
C VAL A 215 3.03 6.54 -9.35
N ALA A 216 3.71 7.19 -10.30
CA ALA A 216 4.34 6.54 -11.44
C ALA A 216 5.75 6.08 -11.06
N PHE A 217 6.05 4.79 -11.23
CA PHE A 217 7.36 4.20 -10.98
C PHE A 217 8.01 3.78 -12.28
N CYS A 218 9.30 4.07 -12.46
CA CYS A 218 10.07 3.45 -13.53
C CYS A 218 10.19 1.94 -13.26
N GLN A 219 9.78 1.14 -14.23
CA GLN A 219 9.96 -0.30 -14.27
C GLN A 219 11.17 -0.59 -15.14
N ALA A 220 12.23 -1.12 -14.54
CA ALA A 220 13.40 -1.56 -15.28
C ALA A 220 12.99 -2.70 -16.22
N SER A 221 13.02 -2.45 -17.53
CA SER A 221 12.73 -3.45 -18.56
C SER A 221 14.04 -4.02 -19.12
N ARG A 222 14.06 -5.33 -19.43
CA ARG A 222 15.18 -5.99 -20.15
C ARG A 222 15.44 -5.36 -21.51
N ASN A 223 14.37 -4.95 -22.17
CA ASN A 223 14.39 -4.26 -23.45
C ASN A 223 14.38 -2.77 -23.13
N LYS A 224 15.41 -2.04 -23.57
CA LYS A 224 15.85 -0.66 -23.26
C LYS A 224 14.79 0.47 -23.15
N ASP A 225 13.50 0.18 -23.29
CA ASP A 225 12.43 1.13 -23.10
C ASP A 225 12.01 1.10 -21.62
N ASP A 226 12.44 2.11 -20.88
CA ASP A 226 12.05 2.32 -19.48
C ASP A 226 10.54 2.58 -19.41
N LYS A 227 9.76 1.51 -19.20
CA LYS A 227 8.33 1.64 -18.97
C LYS A 227 8.08 2.23 -17.59
N GLN A 228 7.01 2.97 -17.44
CA GLN A 228 6.52 3.46 -16.17
C GLN A 228 5.22 2.76 -15.81
N ILE A 229 5.00 2.51 -14.53
CA ILE A 229 3.76 1.90 -14.04
C ILE A 229 3.16 2.77 -12.95
N CYS A 230 1.89 3.13 -13.12
CA CYS A 230 1.11 3.83 -12.11
C CYS A 230 0.62 2.87 -11.03
N LYS A 231 0.94 3.15 -9.76
CA LYS A 231 0.54 2.34 -8.60
C LYS A 231 -0.04 3.23 -7.50
N LEU A 232 -0.93 2.64 -6.69
CA LEU A 232 -1.42 3.24 -5.46
C LEU A 232 -0.48 2.88 -4.30
N VAL A 233 0.18 3.89 -3.76
CA VAL A 233 1.06 3.79 -2.60
C VAL A 233 0.25 4.01 -1.34
N LEU A 234 0.16 3.01 -0.48
CA LEU A 234 -0.55 3.10 0.80
C LEU A 234 0.16 4.09 1.74
N ARG A 235 -0.58 5.08 2.26
CA ARG A 235 -0.08 6.10 3.20
C ARG A 235 -0.72 6.00 4.57
N THR A 236 -2.04 5.79 4.61
CA THR A 236 -2.79 5.70 5.86
C THR A 236 -3.78 4.55 5.81
N LEU A 237 -3.99 3.92 6.96
CA LEU A 237 -5.04 2.93 7.17
C LEU A 237 -5.69 3.18 8.52
N THR A 238 -6.94 3.64 8.50
CA THR A 238 -7.71 3.97 9.69
C THR A 238 -8.82 2.95 9.88
N PHE A 239 -8.86 2.33 11.05
CA PHE A 239 -9.97 1.50 11.49
C PHE A 239 -11.19 2.36 11.86
N LEU A 240 -12.35 2.03 11.30
CA LEU A 240 -13.63 2.69 11.59
C LEU A 240 -14.57 1.79 12.37
N ASP A 241 -14.81 0.56 11.88
CA ASP A 241 -15.82 -0.34 12.45
C ASP A 241 -15.49 -1.82 12.19
N ASP A 242 -15.79 -2.69 13.16
CA ASP A 242 -15.65 -4.15 13.07
C ASP A 242 -16.99 -4.89 13.19
N SER A 243 -18.12 -4.17 13.21
CA SER A 243 -19.47 -4.72 13.33
C SER A 243 -19.73 -5.83 12.31
N PHE A 244 -19.24 -5.61 11.08
CA PHE A 244 -19.36 -6.55 9.98
C PHE A 244 -18.51 -7.82 10.17
N ALA A 245 -17.22 -7.66 10.49
CA ALA A 245 -16.35 -8.77 10.83
C ALA A 245 -16.87 -9.60 12.02
N LYS A 246 -17.40 -8.93 13.05
CA LYS A 246 -18.02 -9.56 14.23
C LYS A 246 -19.28 -10.34 13.88
N ALA A 247 -20.14 -9.79 13.02
CA ALA A 247 -21.37 -10.46 12.59
C ALA A 247 -21.04 -11.75 11.81
N ALA A 248 -20.12 -11.67 10.85
CA ALA A 248 -19.67 -12.84 10.09
C ALA A 248 -19.04 -13.91 10.99
N PHE A 249 -18.20 -13.50 11.95
CA PHE A 249 -17.61 -14.43 12.92
C PHE A 249 -18.67 -15.16 13.76
N LYS A 250 -19.69 -14.45 14.24
CA LYS A 250 -20.80 -15.05 14.98
C LYS A 250 -21.59 -16.04 14.11
N ALA A 251 -21.89 -15.67 12.86
CA ALA A 251 -22.60 -16.53 11.93
C ALA A 251 -21.85 -17.84 11.64
N ARG A 252 -20.52 -17.77 11.47
CA ARG A 252 -19.66 -18.96 11.32
C ARG A 252 -19.76 -19.89 12.53
N ARG A 253 -19.60 -19.34 13.74
CA ARG A 253 -19.68 -20.09 15.01
C ARG A 253 -21.03 -20.80 15.18
N THR A 254 -22.12 -20.13 14.83
CA THR A 254 -23.47 -20.73 14.90
C THR A 254 -23.63 -21.86 13.89
N ASN A 255 -23.15 -21.70 12.65
CA ASN A 255 -23.22 -22.76 11.65
C ASN A 255 -22.34 -23.97 12.02
N GLU A 256 -21.14 -23.75 12.58
CA GLU A 256 -20.29 -24.82 13.09
C GLU A 256 -20.96 -25.59 14.25
N ALA A 257 -21.57 -24.86 15.19
CA ALA A 257 -22.30 -25.47 16.31
C ALA A 257 -23.50 -26.30 15.84
N ASN A 258 -24.25 -25.80 14.85
CA ASN A 258 -25.38 -26.53 14.25
C ASN A 258 -24.91 -27.76 13.46
N ALA A 259 -23.80 -27.68 12.74
CA ALA A 259 -23.24 -28.82 12.03
C ALA A 259 -22.78 -29.93 13.00
N MET A 260 -22.25 -29.55 14.17
CA MET A 260 -21.86 -30.50 15.23
C MET A 260 -23.05 -31.12 15.97
N SER A 261 -24.17 -30.40 16.11
CA SER A 261 -25.36 -30.93 16.80
C SER A 261 -26.19 -31.90 15.96
N VAL A 262 -26.09 -31.83 14.63
CA VAL A 262 -26.84 -32.68 13.68
C VAL A 262 -26.20 -34.07 13.47
N GLY A 263 -25.23 -34.48 14.30
CA GLY A 263 -24.70 -35.86 14.29
C GLY A 263 -23.97 -36.26 12.99
N SER A 264 -23.60 -35.29 12.17
CA SER A 264 -22.80 -35.54 10.98
C SER A 264 -21.37 -35.87 11.41
N ARG A 265 -20.96 -37.13 11.22
CA ARG A 265 -19.58 -37.57 11.48
C ARG A 265 -18.61 -36.63 10.73
N PRO A 266 -17.52 -36.19 11.36
CA PRO A 266 -16.52 -35.39 10.66
C PRO A 266 -15.96 -36.23 9.52
N THR A 267 -16.21 -35.83 8.27
CA THR A 267 -15.38 -36.23 7.14
C THR A 267 -13.96 -35.79 7.51
N GLN A 268 -13.06 -36.77 7.63
CA GLN A 268 -11.66 -36.53 7.94
C GLN A 268 -11.12 -35.48 6.96
N PHE A 269 -10.85 -34.28 7.46
CA PHE A 269 -10.07 -33.31 6.70
C PHE A 269 -8.71 -33.96 6.40
N PRO A 270 -8.25 -33.97 5.14
CA PRO A 270 -6.91 -34.45 4.85
C PRO A 270 -5.94 -33.58 5.66
N SER A 271 -5.12 -34.25 6.48
CA SER A 271 -4.12 -33.61 7.31
C SER A 271 -3.29 -32.66 6.45
N LEU A 272 -3.35 -31.36 6.74
CA LEU A 272 -2.50 -30.36 6.12
C LEU A 272 -1.05 -30.76 6.41
N VAL A 273 -0.40 -31.34 5.40
CA VAL A 273 1.05 -31.53 5.38
C VAL A 273 1.64 -30.15 5.66
N LYS A 274 2.29 -29.99 6.81
CA LYS A 274 3.15 -28.84 7.09
C LYS A 274 4.28 -28.87 6.05
N LYS A 275 4.06 -28.23 4.92
CA LYS A 275 5.11 -27.94 3.94
C LYS A 275 6.11 -27.04 4.69
N ARG A 276 7.29 -27.59 5.03
CA ARG A 276 8.42 -26.77 5.45
C ARG A 276 8.71 -25.82 4.29
N PHE A 277 8.54 -24.53 4.56
CA PHE A 277 8.73 -23.47 3.58
C PHE A 277 10.21 -23.09 3.63
N ASP A 278 10.97 -23.45 2.59
CA ASP A 278 12.34 -23.03 2.45
C ASP A 278 12.38 -21.53 2.14
N PHE A 279 13.26 -20.82 2.87
CA PHE A 279 13.45 -19.37 2.82
C PHE A 279 14.03 -18.86 1.48
N HIS A 280 14.17 -19.74 0.49
CA HIS A 280 14.77 -19.45 -0.81
C HIS A 280 13.78 -18.95 -1.88
N GLU A 281 12.46 -18.93 -1.60
CA GLU A 281 11.43 -18.34 -2.48
C GLU A 281 11.33 -16.80 -2.38
N LEU A 282 12.37 -16.13 -1.87
CA LEU A 282 12.50 -14.66 -1.81
C LEU A 282 12.66 -13.97 -3.18
N SER A 283 12.54 -14.69 -4.30
CA SER A 283 12.80 -14.16 -5.65
C SER A 283 11.81 -14.62 -6.73
N SER A 284 10.62 -15.12 -6.37
CA SER A 284 9.67 -15.67 -7.36
C SER A 284 8.64 -14.67 -7.92
N ASP A 285 8.88 -13.36 -7.80
CA ASP A 285 8.28 -12.40 -8.73
C ASP A 285 9.37 -12.05 -9.75
N ASN A 286 9.17 -12.48 -11.00
CA ASN A 286 10.04 -12.27 -12.15
C ASN A 286 10.32 -10.77 -12.41
N GLU A 287 11.28 -10.19 -11.71
CA GLU A 287 12.04 -9.01 -12.14
C GLU A 287 13.53 -9.29 -11.91
N ASP A 288 14.22 -9.74 -12.97
CA ASP A 288 15.66 -9.62 -13.27
C ASP A 288 16.72 -9.43 -12.19
N TYR A 289 16.60 -10.14 -11.09
CA TYR A 289 17.47 -9.90 -9.95
C TYR A 289 18.97 -10.32 -10.08
N PRO A 290 19.41 -11.23 -10.98
CA PRO A 290 20.84 -11.53 -11.11
C PRO A 290 21.65 -10.52 -11.94
N GLU A 291 21.02 -9.75 -12.82
CA GLU A 291 21.74 -9.06 -13.91
C GLU A 291 22.15 -7.62 -13.56
N THR A 292 21.39 -6.93 -12.70
CA THR A 292 21.77 -5.61 -12.17
C THR A 292 23.07 -5.69 -11.37
N ARG A 293 23.32 -6.82 -10.68
CA ARG A 293 24.58 -7.10 -9.99
C ARG A 293 25.73 -7.35 -10.96
N ARG A 294 25.49 -8.01 -12.10
CA ARG A 294 26.49 -8.21 -13.16
C ARG A 294 26.85 -6.90 -13.88
N ARG A 295 25.88 -6.02 -14.13
CA ARG A 295 26.13 -4.71 -14.77
C ARG A 295 26.89 -3.74 -13.87
N MET A 296 26.64 -3.75 -12.55
CA MET A 296 27.41 -2.94 -11.58
C MET A 296 28.84 -3.45 -11.41
N ALA A 297 29.07 -4.77 -11.53
CA ALA A 297 30.42 -5.35 -11.54
C ALA A 297 31.18 -5.08 -12.85
N ALA A 298 30.48 -5.03 -13.99
CA ALA A 298 31.07 -4.73 -15.30
C ALA A 298 31.42 -3.23 -15.49
N MET A 299 30.83 -2.33 -14.70
CA MET A 299 31.14 -0.88 -14.72
C MET A 299 32.35 -0.46 -13.87
N ARG A 300 33.19 -1.41 -13.41
CA ARG A 300 34.41 -1.13 -12.62
C ARG A 300 35.73 -1.37 -13.35
N ILE A 301 35.74 -1.43 -14.68
CA ILE A 301 36.98 -1.49 -15.46
C ILE A 301 36.95 -0.47 -16.60
N SER A 302 37.47 0.74 -16.33
CA SER A 302 38.40 1.46 -17.23
C SER A 302 38.86 2.82 -16.66
N ASP A 303 39.46 2.85 -15.46
CA ASP A 303 40.26 4.01 -14.98
C ASP A 303 41.74 3.92 -15.41
N LYS A 304 42.00 3.48 -16.65
CA LYS A 304 43.33 3.53 -17.27
C LYS A 304 43.21 3.88 -18.74
N CYS A 305 42.84 5.12 -19.04
CA CYS A 305 43.08 5.77 -20.33
C CYS A 305 43.13 7.30 -20.15
N ILE A 306 43.92 7.77 -19.19
CA ILE A 306 44.42 9.16 -19.21
C ILE A 306 45.86 9.11 -18.70
N GLU A 307 46.78 8.77 -19.59
CA GLU A 307 48.19 9.16 -19.51
C GLU A 307 48.83 8.83 -20.87
N MET A 308 49.68 9.74 -21.35
CA MET A 308 50.37 9.76 -22.64
C MET A 308 49.63 10.45 -23.80
N GLU A 309 49.65 11.78 -23.79
CA GLU A 309 49.90 12.57 -25.02
C GLU A 309 50.38 13.98 -24.65
N THR A 310 51.58 14.09 -24.07
CA THR A 310 52.33 15.37 -24.04
C THR A 310 53.83 15.09 -24.10
N SER A 311 54.33 14.71 -25.27
CA SER A 311 55.76 14.83 -25.58
C SER A 311 56.01 14.60 -27.07
N SER A 312 56.20 15.70 -27.80
CA SER A 312 57.26 15.90 -28.81
C SER A 312 56.75 16.79 -29.96
N ASN A 313 57.24 18.04 -30.01
CA ASN A 313 57.98 18.54 -31.17
C ASN A 313 58.40 20.01 -30.94
N GLN A 314 59.60 20.17 -30.39
CA GLN A 314 60.48 21.33 -30.57
C GLN A 314 61.91 20.80 -30.78
N CYS A 315 62.70 21.58 -31.54
CA CYS A 315 64.02 21.31 -32.13
C CYS A 315 63.93 20.63 -33.51
N THR A 316 64.48 21.16 -34.60
CA THR A 316 65.49 22.22 -34.80
C THR A 316 65.39 22.67 -36.25
#